data_AF-A0A109FLY7-F1
#
_entry.id   AF-A0A109FLY7-F1
#
_cell.length_a   1.000
_cell.length_b   1.000
_cell.length_c   1.000
_cell.angle_alpha   90.00
_cell.angle_beta   90.00
_cell.angle_gamma   90.00
#
_symmetry.space_group_name_H-M   'P 1'
#
loop_
_entity.id
_entity.type
_entity.pdbx_description
1 polymer ?
#
loop_
_entity_poly.entity_id
_entity_poly.type
_entity_poly.pdbx_seq_one_letter_code
_entity_poly.pdbx_strand_id
1 'polypeptide(L)'
;MSAPATTQQQQQRQKLYRTLHDQIDLALYPQALRTVNKLLARDPADQLALATRAQLVVALDRYPEALQLESADPLTRAYCLYKLARPNEAAEALNELANEQEVDDPEQDRARQVLEAQLSYRLGEYERARDLFDELAATAELDSPELADLEANLAACTAKLDFLVAVPATLANLSGSGSHVVPSVDELEARPLALVLPSSSAASTSATIGGGGRGQTGKTASSPGGTTTATPRARRRPRGKRFAATMAGGTESNLSAVNAAAPPPAEDRWIPKRQRPSMRDALLQAKEKQRGRKRDKVMAAAAATQGSAAAVEEEAATQKSGQKAGGGGGGSKAGSGSGNKKKKGGRK
;
A
#
# COMPACT_ATOMS: atom_id res chain seq x y z
N MET A 1 13.28 43.35 -7.03
CA MET A 1 14.14 43.37 -5.82
C MET A 1 13.27 42.86 -4.67
N SER A 2 13.63 41.76 -4.02
CA SER A 2 12.82 41.22 -2.91
C SER A 2 13.20 41.93 -1.61
N ALA A 3 12.22 42.27 -0.77
CA ALA A 3 12.48 42.88 0.53
C ALA A 3 13.07 41.83 1.50
N PRO A 4 14.04 42.18 2.36
CA PRO A 4 14.59 41.24 3.33
C PRO A 4 13.49 40.76 4.28
N ALA A 5 13.33 39.43 4.38
CA ALA A 5 12.31 38.83 5.23
C ALA A 5 12.52 39.23 6.70
N THR A 6 11.44 39.58 7.39
CA THR A 6 11.53 40.00 8.80
C THR A 6 12.01 38.84 9.68
N THR A 7 12.77 39.15 10.73
CA THR A 7 13.37 38.15 11.63
C THR A 7 12.32 37.18 12.20
N GLN A 8 11.09 37.64 12.44
CA GLN A 8 9.97 36.80 12.88
C GLN A 8 9.52 35.79 11.81
N GLN A 9 9.46 36.18 10.54
CA GLN A 9 9.14 35.26 9.43
C GLN A 9 10.20 34.17 9.29
N GLN A 10 11.48 34.53 9.41
CA GLN A 10 12.60 33.58 9.35
C GLN A 10 12.58 32.58 10.52
N GLN A 11 12.35 33.05 11.75
CA GLN A 11 12.15 32.18 12.93
C GLN A 11 10.94 31.24 12.78
N GLN A 12 9.84 31.72 12.18
CA GLN A 12 8.69 30.86 11.88
C GLN A 12 9.01 29.82 10.81
N ARG A 13 9.78 30.17 9.76
CA ARG A 13 10.22 29.22 8.73
C ARG A 13 11.09 28.11 9.33
N GLN A 14 12.03 28.46 10.20
CA GLN A 14 12.85 27.49 10.95
C GLN A 14 12.01 26.56 11.84
N LYS A 15 10.97 27.05 12.50
CA LYS A 15 10.05 26.21 13.29
C LYS A 15 9.28 25.22 12.40
N LEU A 16 8.78 25.66 11.24
CA LEU A 16 8.13 24.78 10.27
C LEU A 16 9.07 23.69 9.74
N TYR A 17 10.34 24.02 9.45
CA TYR A 17 11.34 23.03 9.03
C TYR A 17 11.66 21.98 10.09
N ARG A 18 11.74 22.36 11.38
CA ARG A 18 11.91 21.39 12.47
C ARG A 18 10.71 20.44 12.55
N THR A 19 9.49 20.98 12.57
CA THR A 19 8.26 20.17 12.56
C THR A 19 8.11 19.31 11.31
N LEU A 20 8.69 19.71 10.17
CA LEU A 20 8.74 18.88 8.96
C LEU A 20 9.68 17.68 9.13
N HIS A 21 10.89 17.90 9.65
CA HIS A 21 11.84 16.83 9.99
C HIS A 21 11.24 15.86 11.02
N ASP A 22 10.70 16.37 12.14
CA ASP A 22 9.99 15.57 13.15
C ASP A 22 8.86 14.70 12.53
N GLN A 23 8.20 15.18 11.46
CA GLN A 23 7.12 14.47 10.77
C GLN A 23 7.62 13.47 9.73
N ILE A 24 8.81 13.65 9.17
CA ILE A 24 9.44 12.69 8.23
C ILE A 24 10.01 11.51 9.03
N ASP A 25 10.75 11.77 10.10
CA ASP A 25 11.37 10.77 10.97
C ASP A 25 10.32 9.83 11.62
N LEU A 26 9.12 10.35 11.88
CA LEU A 26 7.97 9.60 12.41
C LEU A 26 7.06 8.98 11.31
N ALA A 27 7.48 9.02 10.04
CA ALA A 27 6.73 8.56 8.86
C ALA A 27 5.31 9.17 8.72
N LEU A 28 5.10 10.38 9.24
CA LEU A 28 3.83 11.09 9.24
C LEU A 28 3.62 11.88 7.93
N TYR A 29 3.84 11.25 6.78
CA TYR A 29 3.85 11.91 5.47
C TYR A 29 2.59 12.77 5.15
N PRO A 30 1.34 12.37 5.50
CA PRO A 30 0.16 13.21 5.33
C PRO A 30 0.12 14.46 6.25
N GLN A 31 1.00 14.55 7.24
CA GLN A 31 1.24 15.74 8.06
C GLN A 31 2.39 16.56 7.47
N ALA A 32 3.52 15.90 7.14
CA ALA A 32 4.67 16.50 6.49
C ALA A 32 4.28 17.28 5.23
N LEU A 33 3.46 16.71 4.34
CA LEU A 33 2.99 17.37 3.12
C LEU A 33 2.15 18.64 3.41
N ARG A 34 1.39 18.65 4.51
CA ARG A 34 0.66 19.85 4.98
C ARG A 34 1.57 20.88 5.63
N THR A 35 2.76 20.50 6.09
CA THR A 35 3.80 21.42 6.59
C THR A 35 4.60 22.00 5.42
N VAL A 36 4.97 21.20 4.42
CA VAL A 36 5.58 21.65 3.15
C VAL A 36 4.69 22.65 2.41
N ASN A 37 3.39 22.36 2.28
CA ASN A 37 2.47 23.31 1.64
C ASN A 37 2.35 24.65 2.40
N LYS A 38 2.66 24.70 3.71
CA LYS A 38 2.75 25.96 4.49
C LYS A 38 4.09 26.69 4.32
N LEU A 39 5.15 25.99 3.93
CA LEU A 39 6.43 26.58 3.54
C LEU A 39 6.28 27.21 2.15
N LEU A 40 5.80 26.44 1.17
CA LEU A 40 5.58 26.92 -0.21
C LEU A 40 4.55 28.06 -0.32
N ALA A 41 3.54 28.09 0.55
CA ALA A 41 2.60 29.22 0.64
C ALA A 41 3.21 30.51 1.21
N ARG A 42 4.46 30.47 1.71
CA ARG A 42 5.23 31.64 2.17
C ARG A 42 6.37 31.98 1.22
N ASP A 43 6.99 30.97 0.63
CA ASP A 43 8.12 31.07 -0.29
C ASP A 43 7.95 30.05 -1.42
N PRO A 44 7.27 30.41 -2.53
CA PRO A 44 6.98 29.49 -3.63
C PRO A 44 8.23 29.01 -4.39
N ALA A 45 9.38 29.67 -4.18
CA ALA A 45 10.66 29.35 -4.83
C ALA A 45 11.63 28.59 -3.90
N ASP A 46 11.18 28.15 -2.73
CA ASP A 46 11.98 27.38 -1.78
C ASP A 46 12.25 25.96 -2.34
N GLN A 47 13.38 25.82 -3.03
CA GLN A 47 13.79 24.60 -3.72
C GLN A 47 13.82 23.36 -2.83
N LEU A 48 14.19 23.52 -1.55
CA LEU A 48 14.18 22.42 -0.59
C LEU A 48 12.75 21.97 -0.30
N ALA A 49 11.83 22.91 -0.06
CA ALA A 49 10.42 22.58 0.13
C ALA A 49 9.77 21.99 -1.14
N LEU A 50 10.20 22.39 -2.34
CA LEU A 50 9.76 21.83 -3.62
C LEU A 50 10.24 20.37 -3.81
N ALA A 51 11.53 20.09 -3.57
CA ALA A 51 12.09 18.74 -3.64
C ALA A 51 11.45 17.80 -2.61
N THR A 52 11.34 18.24 -1.34
CA THR A 52 10.65 17.46 -0.30
C THR A 52 9.17 17.27 -0.61
N ARG A 53 8.50 18.20 -1.32
CA ARG A 53 7.13 17.96 -1.82
C ARG A 53 7.08 16.79 -2.79
N ALA A 54 7.98 16.73 -3.77
CA ALA A 54 8.01 15.64 -4.75
C ALA A 54 8.21 14.29 -4.07
N GLN A 55 9.23 14.19 -3.21
CA GLN A 55 9.51 12.98 -2.41
C GLN A 55 8.31 12.55 -1.55
N LEU A 56 7.64 13.47 -0.84
CA LEU A 56 6.47 13.15 -0.02
C LEU A 56 5.22 12.76 -0.83
N VAL A 57 5.06 13.26 -2.06
CA VAL A 57 3.96 12.86 -2.95
C VAL A 57 4.21 11.44 -3.48
N VAL A 58 5.46 11.08 -3.77
CA VAL A 58 5.86 9.71 -4.14
C VAL A 58 5.75 8.73 -2.97
N ALA A 59 6.21 9.10 -1.78
CA ALA A 59 6.09 8.30 -0.54
C ALA A 59 4.63 8.12 -0.04
N LEU A 60 3.65 8.74 -0.72
CA LEU A 60 2.21 8.57 -0.50
C LEU A 60 1.52 7.81 -1.64
N ASP A 61 2.28 7.21 -2.56
CA ASP A 61 1.80 6.54 -3.78
C ASP A 61 1.01 7.45 -4.75
N ARG A 62 1.18 8.77 -4.66
CA ARG A 62 0.42 9.76 -5.45
C ARG A 62 1.12 10.09 -6.78
N TYR A 63 1.63 9.07 -7.45
CA TYR A 63 2.43 9.15 -8.68
C TYR A 63 1.85 10.07 -9.78
N PRO A 64 0.52 10.14 -10.04
CA PRO A 64 -0.04 11.08 -11.01
C PRO A 64 0.08 12.56 -10.63
N GLU A 65 0.16 12.91 -9.34
CA GLU A 65 0.49 14.28 -8.90
C GLU A 65 2.01 14.51 -9.01
N ALA A 66 2.84 13.52 -8.68
CA ALA A 66 4.30 13.66 -8.76
C ALA A 66 4.76 14.00 -10.20
N LEU A 67 4.16 13.38 -11.22
CA LEU A 67 4.42 13.71 -12.64
C LEU A 67 3.94 15.10 -13.08
N GLN A 68 3.18 15.82 -12.25
CA GLN A 68 2.73 17.20 -12.49
C GLN A 68 3.59 18.23 -11.73
N LEU A 69 4.60 17.80 -10.97
CA LEU A 69 5.54 18.69 -10.29
C LEU A 69 6.75 18.95 -11.19
N GLU A 70 6.95 20.21 -11.57
CA GLU A 70 8.15 20.66 -12.30
C GLU A 70 9.44 20.47 -11.49
N SER A 71 9.32 20.32 -10.16
CA SER A 71 10.41 20.03 -9.22
C SER A 71 10.60 18.54 -8.92
N ALA A 72 10.04 17.65 -9.75
CA ALA A 72 10.35 16.22 -9.67
C ALA A 72 11.63 15.93 -10.47
N ASP A 73 12.65 15.41 -9.78
CA ASP A 73 13.89 14.96 -10.39
C ASP A 73 13.63 13.87 -11.48
N PRO A 74 14.44 13.77 -12.55
CA PRO A 74 14.14 12.86 -13.66
C PRO A 74 14.15 11.37 -13.28
N LEU A 75 14.98 10.95 -12.32
CA LEU A 75 14.94 9.56 -11.80
C LEU A 75 13.61 9.30 -11.07
N THR A 76 13.17 10.24 -10.24
CA THR A 76 11.87 10.24 -9.57
C THR A 76 10.71 10.22 -10.59
N ARG A 77 10.84 10.94 -11.71
CA ARG A 77 9.88 10.93 -12.83
C ARG A 77 9.81 9.55 -13.52
N ALA A 78 10.95 8.94 -13.85
CA ALA A 78 11.02 7.60 -14.42
C ALA A 78 10.39 6.55 -13.49
N TYR A 79 10.69 6.61 -12.18
CA TYR A 79 10.08 5.76 -11.16
C TYR A 79 8.54 5.90 -11.11
N CYS A 80 8.01 7.12 -11.22
CA CYS A 80 6.56 7.36 -11.28
C CYS A 80 5.91 6.76 -12.54
N LEU A 81 6.56 6.86 -13.71
CA LEU A 81 6.09 6.24 -14.95
C LEU A 81 6.09 4.70 -14.85
N TYR A 82 7.14 4.12 -14.27
CA TYR A 82 7.25 2.69 -13.99
C TYR A 82 6.11 2.20 -13.06
N LYS A 83 5.85 2.90 -11.95
CA LYS A 83 4.76 2.56 -11.01
C LYS A 83 3.37 2.69 -11.64
N LEU A 84 3.19 3.62 -12.57
CA LEU A 84 1.96 3.78 -13.36
C LEU A 84 1.87 2.80 -14.56
N ALA A 85 2.73 1.78 -14.63
CA ALA A 85 2.77 0.76 -15.66
C ALA A 85 2.96 1.30 -17.09
N ARG A 86 3.80 2.34 -17.23
CA ARG A 86 4.22 2.93 -18.51
C ARG A 86 5.71 2.64 -18.75
N PRO A 87 6.13 1.38 -18.95
CA PRO A 87 7.54 0.99 -18.94
C PRO A 87 8.34 1.63 -20.08
N ASN A 88 7.77 1.80 -21.27
CA ASN A 88 8.44 2.41 -22.41
C ASN A 88 8.85 3.86 -22.08
N GLU A 89 7.91 4.68 -21.63
CA GLU A 89 8.17 6.09 -21.25
C GLU A 89 9.11 6.21 -20.04
N ALA A 90 9.09 5.23 -19.14
CA ALA A 90 10.03 5.18 -18.01
C ALA A 90 11.46 4.85 -18.46
N ALA A 91 11.61 3.96 -19.46
CA ALA A 91 12.90 3.64 -20.05
C ALA A 91 13.42 4.80 -20.94
N GLU A 92 12.55 5.48 -21.68
CA GLU A 92 12.87 6.72 -22.40
C GLU A 92 13.43 7.78 -21.43
N ALA A 93 12.71 8.08 -20.34
CA ALA A 93 13.16 9.06 -19.33
C ALA A 93 14.45 8.66 -18.59
N LEU A 94 14.71 7.35 -18.40
CA LEU A 94 15.95 6.86 -17.78
C LEU A 94 17.13 6.94 -18.75
N ASN A 95 16.90 6.68 -20.04
CA ASN A 95 17.90 6.89 -21.10
C ASN A 95 18.22 8.38 -21.29
N GLU A 96 17.22 9.27 -21.21
CA GLU A 96 17.45 10.73 -21.22
C GLU A 96 18.41 11.14 -20.09
N LEU A 97 18.12 10.76 -18.84
CA LEU A 97 19.00 11.03 -17.69
C LEU A 97 20.41 10.43 -17.87
N ALA A 98 20.53 9.22 -18.43
CA ALA A 98 21.82 8.58 -18.67
C ALA A 98 22.68 9.27 -19.76
N ASN A 99 22.09 10.12 -20.61
CA ASN A 99 22.80 10.95 -21.58
C ASN A 99 23.08 12.37 -21.07
N GLU A 100 22.28 12.89 -20.12
CA GLU A 100 22.37 14.27 -19.63
C GLU A 100 23.20 14.42 -18.34
N GLN A 101 23.38 13.36 -17.55
CA GLN A 101 24.07 13.43 -16.26
C GLN A 101 25.19 12.39 -16.11
N GLU A 102 26.43 12.86 -15.95
CA GLU A 102 27.36 12.17 -15.04
C GLU A 102 26.76 12.26 -13.63
N VAL A 103 26.58 11.12 -12.97
CA VAL A 103 25.90 11.05 -11.68
C VAL A 103 26.96 11.09 -10.57
N ASP A 104 27.20 12.28 -10.00
CA ASP A 104 28.14 12.50 -8.88
C ASP A 104 27.75 11.74 -7.59
N ASP A 105 26.51 11.25 -7.48
CA ASP A 105 25.95 10.61 -6.30
C ASP A 105 25.78 9.08 -6.50
N PRO A 106 26.59 8.22 -5.84
CA PRO A 106 26.53 6.78 -6.02
C PRO A 106 25.22 6.15 -5.52
N GLU A 107 24.48 6.79 -4.60
CA GLU A 107 23.15 6.29 -4.18
C GLU A 107 22.12 6.49 -5.29
N GLN A 108 22.24 7.58 -6.06
CA GLN A 108 21.35 7.86 -7.21
C GLN A 108 21.68 6.96 -8.40
N ASP A 109 22.96 6.71 -8.71
CA ASP A 109 23.31 5.77 -9.79
C ASP A 109 22.90 4.34 -9.45
N ARG A 110 23.10 3.90 -8.19
CA ARG A 110 22.58 2.62 -7.69
C ARG A 110 21.07 2.52 -7.85
N ALA A 111 20.32 3.56 -7.47
CA ALA A 111 18.87 3.61 -7.65
C ALA A 111 18.44 3.61 -9.14
N ARG A 112 19.23 4.22 -10.04
CA ARG A 112 19.03 4.16 -11.50
C ARG A 112 19.21 2.73 -12.03
N GLN A 113 20.32 2.08 -11.70
CA GLN A 113 20.63 0.70 -12.11
C GLN A 113 19.52 -0.29 -11.66
N VAL A 114 19.06 -0.18 -10.40
CA VAL A 114 17.96 -1.01 -9.87
C VAL A 114 16.64 -0.77 -10.64
N LEU A 115 16.34 0.47 -11.03
CA LEU A 115 15.16 0.80 -11.84
C LEU A 115 15.30 0.30 -13.29
N GLU A 116 16.50 0.36 -13.88
CA GLU A 116 16.80 -0.15 -15.22
C GLU A 116 16.61 -1.68 -15.30
N ALA A 117 17.11 -2.42 -14.31
CA ALA A 117 16.92 -3.88 -14.22
C ALA A 117 15.42 -4.25 -14.11
N GLN A 118 14.67 -3.52 -13.28
CA GLN A 118 13.22 -3.69 -13.15
C GLN A 118 12.44 -3.33 -14.43
N LEU A 119 12.91 -2.34 -15.21
CA LEU A 119 12.33 -1.98 -16.50
C LEU A 119 12.63 -3.03 -17.57
N SER A 120 13.87 -3.49 -17.66
CA SER A 120 14.30 -4.56 -18.57
C SER A 120 13.45 -5.83 -18.37
N TYR A 121 13.24 -6.24 -17.11
CA TYR A 121 12.37 -7.38 -16.77
C TYR A 121 10.92 -7.16 -17.22
N ARG A 122 10.39 -5.95 -17.12
CA ARG A 122 9.02 -5.62 -17.58
C ARG A 122 8.87 -5.53 -19.10
N LEU A 123 9.93 -5.15 -19.81
CA LEU A 123 9.96 -5.09 -21.27
C LEU A 123 10.16 -6.48 -21.90
N GLY A 124 10.59 -7.47 -21.11
CA GLY A 124 10.89 -8.83 -21.55
C GLY A 124 12.37 -9.07 -21.89
N GLU A 125 13.23 -8.09 -21.62
CA GLU A 125 14.69 -8.17 -21.75
C GLU A 125 15.29 -8.99 -20.57
N TYR A 126 14.84 -10.23 -20.39
CA TYR A 126 15.13 -11.04 -19.21
C TYR A 126 16.61 -11.37 -19.01
N GLU A 127 17.40 -11.43 -20.10
CA GLU A 127 18.85 -11.64 -20.04
C GLU A 127 19.54 -10.40 -19.45
N ARG A 128 19.34 -9.22 -20.05
CA ARG A 128 19.82 -7.93 -19.52
C ARG A 128 19.37 -7.69 -18.09
N ALA A 129 18.11 -8.01 -17.77
CA ALA A 129 17.58 -7.87 -16.42
C ALA A 129 18.32 -8.76 -15.41
N ARG A 130 18.55 -10.04 -15.75
CA ARG A 130 19.35 -10.97 -14.93
C ARG A 130 20.75 -10.41 -14.71
N ASP A 131 21.41 -9.99 -15.79
CA ASP A 131 22.82 -9.58 -15.75
C ASP A 131 23.00 -8.31 -14.92
N LEU A 132 22.11 -7.32 -15.06
CA LEU A 132 22.05 -6.16 -14.17
C LEU A 132 21.77 -6.56 -12.70
N PHE A 133 20.87 -7.51 -12.44
CA PHE A 133 20.61 -7.96 -11.06
C PHE A 133 21.79 -8.75 -10.45
N ASP A 134 22.58 -9.46 -11.26
CA ASP A 134 23.80 -10.17 -10.83
C ASP A 134 24.92 -9.17 -10.51
N GLU A 135 25.16 -8.18 -11.36
CA GLU A 135 26.07 -7.05 -11.09
C GLU A 135 25.66 -6.27 -9.83
N LEU A 136 24.37 -5.95 -9.69
CA LEU A 136 23.84 -5.29 -8.50
C LEU A 136 24.05 -6.13 -7.23
N ALA A 137 23.78 -7.44 -7.28
CA ALA A 137 23.96 -8.34 -6.13
C ALA A 137 25.44 -8.50 -5.77
N ALA A 138 26.34 -8.58 -6.75
CA ALA A 138 27.77 -8.75 -6.55
C ALA A 138 28.43 -7.57 -5.81
N THR A 139 27.84 -6.36 -5.84
CA THR A 139 28.31 -5.18 -5.09
C THR A 139 27.43 -4.80 -3.90
N ALA A 140 26.42 -5.60 -3.54
CA ALA A 140 25.57 -5.34 -2.39
C ALA A 140 26.28 -5.73 -1.07
N GLU A 141 26.02 -5.01 0.02
CA GLU A 141 26.51 -5.41 1.35
C GLU A 141 25.80 -6.70 1.82
N LEU A 142 26.56 -7.66 2.34
CA LEU A 142 26.06 -8.99 2.70
C LEU A 142 24.98 -8.98 3.82
N ASP A 143 25.02 -7.96 4.70
CA ASP A 143 24.03 -7.74 5.75
C ASP A 143 22.88 -6.79 5.33
N SER A 144 22.89 -6.28 4.08
CA SER A 144 21.84 -5.37 3.58
C SER A 144 20.54 -6.12 3.27
N PRO A 145 19.36 -5.56 3.62
CA PRO A 145 18.08 -6.12 3.20
C PRO A 145 17.89 -6.10 1.67
N GLU A 146 18.62 -5.23 0.95
CA GLU A 146 18.57 -5.11 -0.51
C GLU A 146 18.99 -6.41 -1.22
N LEU A 147 20.00 -7.13 -0.68
CA LEU A 147 20.54 -8.34 -1.31
C LEU A 147 19.45 -9.42 -1.46
N ALA A 148 18.59 -9.59 -0.45
CA ALA A 148 17.50 -10.56 -0.51
C ALA A 148 16.43 -10.21 -1.57
N ASP A 149 16.16 -8.92 -1.78
CA ASP A 149 15.27 -8.45 -2.85
C ASP A 149 15.93 -8.61 -4.24
N LEU A 150 17.25 -8.38 -4.35
CA LEU A 150 18.01 -8.61 -5.60
C LEU A 150 18.05 -10.10 -5.98
N GLU A 151 18.39 -10.99 -5.04
CA GLU A 151 18.37 -12.44 -5.24
C GLU A 151 16.99 -12.94 -5.69
N ALA A 152 15.91 -12.42 -5.09
CA ALA A 152 14.54 -12.78 -5.47
C ALA A 152 14.19 -12.32 -6.91
N ASN A 153 14.67 -11.14 -7.33
CA ASN A 153 14.48 -10.65 -8.70
C ASN A 153 15.34 -11.42 -9.72
N LEU A 154 16.60 -11.76 -9.38
CA LEU A 154 17.49 -12.59 -10.19
C LEU A 154 16.86 -13.98 -10.41
N ALA A 155 16.38 -14.62 -9.34
CA ALA A 155 15.67 -15.90 -9.42
C ALA A 155 14.41 -15.83 -10.31
N ALA A 156 13.67 -14.71 -10.29
CA ALA A 156 12.53 -14.48 -11.19
C ALA A 156 12.96 -14.32 -12.66
N CYS A 157 14.10 -13.68 -12.93
CA CYS A 157 14.66 -13.57 -14.29
C CYS A 157 15.10 -14.94 -14.82
N THR A 158 15.85 -15.72 -14.03
CA THR A 158 16.27 -17.08 -14.40
C THR A 158 15.08 -17.99 -14.65
N ALA A 159 14.06 -17.98 -13.77
CA ALA A 159 12.84 -18.76 -13.97
C ALA A 159 12.05 -18.36 -15.24
N LYS A 160 12.19 -17.13 -15.73
CA LYS A 160 11.63 -16.69 -17.02
C LYS A 160 12.43 -17.20 -18.21
N LEU A 161 13.76 -17.17 -18.14
CA LEU A 161 14.65 -17.72 -19.17
C LEU A 161 14.46 -19.24 -19.30
N ASP A 162 14.47 -19.97 -18.18
CA ASP A 162 14.22 -21.42 -18.13
C ASP A 162 12.87 -21.78 -18.76
N PHE A 163 11.82 -21.01 -18.47
CA PHE A 163 10.50 -21.19 -19.07
C PHE A 163 10.51 -20.98 -20.59
N LEU A 164 11.17 -19.92 -21.08
CA LEU A 164 11.28 -19.63 -22.52
C LEU A 164 12.08 -20.71 -23.27
N VAL A 165 13.10 -21.30 -22.64
CA VAL A 165 13.87 -22.43 -23.19
C VAL A 165 13.07 -23.73 -23.17
N ALA A 166 12.28 -23.98 -22.12
CA ALA A 166 11.51 -25.21 -21.96
C ALA A 166 10.24 -25.28 -22.84
N VAL A 167 9.56 -24.16 -23.09
CA VAL A 167 8.27 -24.11 -23.81
C VAL A 167 8.35 -24.69 -25.25
N PRO A 168 9.35 -24.36 -26.09
CA PRO A 168 9.47 -24.98 -27.41
C PRO A 168 9.59 -26.51 -27.34
N ALA A 169 10.31 -27.04 -26.35
CA ALA A 169 10.49 -28.48 -26.17
C ALA A 169 9.20 -29.17 -25.68
N THR A 170 8.45 -28.56 -24.75
CA THR A 170 7.16 -29.14 -24.30
C THR A 170 6.11 -29.11 -25.41
N LEU A 171 6.03 -28.03 -26.20
CA LEU A 171 5.16 -27.94 -27.38
C LEU A 171 5.56 -28.95 -28.47
N ALA A 172 6.85 -29.13 -28.74
CA ALA A 172 7.33 -30.15 -29.68
C ALA A 172 6.98 -31.57 -29.23
N ASN A 173 7.13 -31.89 -27.94
CA ASN A 173 6.76 -33.19 -27.39
C ASN A 173 5.24 -33.46 -27.48
N LEU A 174 4.41 -32.43 -27.27
CA LEU A 174 2.96 -32.52 -27.47
C LEU A 174 2.58 -32.77 -28.95
N SER A 175 3.28 -32.13 -29.90
CA SER A 175 3.01 -32.31 -31.34
C SER A 175 3.63 -33.57 -31.95
N GLY A 176 4.72 -34.10 -31.38
CA GLY A 176 5.43 -35.28 -31.88
C GLY A 176 4.82 -36.62 -31.46
N SER A 177 4.00 -36.62 -30.39
CA SER A 177 3.27 -37.80 -29.93
C SER A 177 2.04 -38.07 -30.81
N GLY A 178 2.26 -38.64 -31.99
CA GLY A 178 1.28 -38.86 -33.07
C GLY A 178 0.12 -39.82 -32.78
N SER A 179 -0.31 -39.94 -31.52
CA SER A 179 -1.45 -40.76 -31.08
C SER A 179 -2.44 -40.01 -30.19
N HIS A 180 -2.21 -38.72 -29.87
CA HIS A 180 -3.17 -37.92 -29.10
C HIS A 180 -3.66 -36.69 -29.86
N VAL A 181 -4.99 -36.62 -29.98
CA VAL A 181 -5.73 -35.38 -30.22
C VAL A 181 -5.28 -34.35 -29.18
N VAL A 182 -5.06 -33.10 -29.59
CA VAL A 182 -4.82 -31.99 -28.65
C VAL A 182 -6.01 -31.98 -27.66
N PRO A 183 -5.79 -32.19 -26.35
CA PRO A 183 -6.88 -32.32 -25.39
C PRO A 183 -7.79 -31.09 -25.49
N SER A 184 -9.11 -31.30 -25.49
CA SER A 184 -10.05 -30.19 -25.65
C SER A 184 -9.90 -29.17 -24.53
N VAL A 185 -10.39 -27.95 -24.72
CA VAL A 185 -10.36 -26.93 -23.68
C VAL A 185 -11.02 -27.45 -22.40
N ASP A 186 -12.13 -28.18 -22.51
CA ASP A 186 -12.79 -28.86 -21.40
C ASP A 186 -11.91 -29.92 -20.70
N GLU A 187 -11.10 -30.66 -21.44
CA GLU A 187 -10.18 -31.66 -20.86
C GLU A 187 -8.97 -31.00 -20.18
N LEU A 188 -8.49 -29.87 -20.70
CA LEU A 188 -7.44 -29.06 -20.07
C LEU A 188 -7.96 -28.36 -18.80
N GLU A 189 -9.20 -27.87 -18.79
CA GLU A 189 -9.85 -27.28 -17.61
C GLU A 189 -10.21 -28.33 -16.55
N ALA A 190 -10.56 -29.56 -16.97
CA ALA A 190 -10.85 -30.67 -16.06
C ALA A 190 -9.61 -31.34 -15.44
N ARG A 191 -8.42 -31.16 -16.03
CA ARG A 191 -7.15 -31.73 -15.51
C ARG A 191 -6.53 -30.80 -14.45
N PRO A 192 -6.16 -31.31 -13.26
CA PRO A 192 -5.43 -30.51 -12.29
C PRO A 192 -4.04 -30.16 -12.85
N LEU A 193 -3.66 -28.87 -12.81
CA LEU A 193 -2.44 -28.32 -13.44
C LEU A 193 -1.15 -29.07 -13.08
N ALA A 194 -1.09 -29.70 -11.91
CA ALA A 194 0.02 -30.53 -11.43
C ALA A 194 0.31 -31.79 -12.28
N LEU A 195 -0.57 -32.14 -13.24
CA LEU A 195 -0.42 -33.27 -14.16
C LEU A 195 -0.09 -32.87 -15.61
N VAL A 196 -0.06 -31.56 -15.92
CA VAL A 196 0.13 -31.05 -17.30
C VAL A 196 1.49 -30.38 -17.47
N LEU A 197 1.97 -29.66 -16.46
CA LEU A 197 3.35 -29.20 -16.43
C LEU A 197 4.27 -30.39 -16.09
N PRO A 198 5.42 -30.56 -16.78
CA PRO A 198 6.43 -31.49 -16.30
C PRO A 198 6.84 -31.06 -14.89
N SER A 199 6.90 -32.02 -13.96
CA SER A 199 7.35 -31.74 -12.58
C SER A 199 8.85 -31.49 -12.58
N SER A 200 9.24 -30.25 -12.90
CA SER A 200 10.59 -29.72 -12.69
C SER A 200 10.98 -30.05 -11.26
N SER A 201 11.91 -30.98 -11.10
CA SER A 201 12.16 -31.62 -9.82
C SER A 201 12.52 -30.56 -8.78
N ALA A 202 11.80 -30.55 -7.66
CA ALA A 202 12.05 -29.60 -6.58
C ALA A 202 13.53 -29.65 -6.20
N ALA A 203 14.22 -28.51 -6.34
CA ALA A 203 15.64 -28.40 -6.09
C ALA A 203 15.92 -28.84 -4.65
N SER A 204 16.51 -30.02 -4.51
CA SER A 204 16.61 -30.70 -3.23
C SER A 204 17.66 -30.02 -2.36
N THR A 205 17.21 -29.09 -1.51
CA THR A 205 17.98 -28.49 -0.40
C THR A 205 18.18 -29.49 0.74
N SER A 206 18.61 -30.70 0.39
CA SER A 206 19.07 -31.73 1.28
C SER A 206 20.38 -31.27 1.92
N ALA A 207 20.33 -30.85 3.18
CA ALA A 207 21.50 -30.44 3.94
C ALA A 207 22.48 -31.62 4.12
N THR A 208 23.51 -31.68 3.27
CA THR A 208 24.55 -32.71 3.32
C THR A 208 25.43 -32.49 4.56
N ILE A 209 25.09 -33.18 5.66
CA ILE A 209 25.99 -33.33 6.81
C ILE A 209 27.17 -34.20 6.37
N GLY A 210 28.28 -33.54 6.03
CA GLY A 210 29.48 -34.16 5.45
C GLY A 210 30.23 -35.06 6.42
N GLY A 211 29.81 -36.32 6.52
CA GLY A 211 30.55 -37.39 7.20
C GLY A 211 31.49 -38.13 6.24
N GLY A 212 32.78 -37.78 6.24
CA GLY A 212 33.82 -38.50 5.50
C GLY A 212 35.20 -38.21 6.06
N GLY A 213 36.01 -39.24 6.37
CA GLY A 213 37.24 -39.04 7.13
C GLY A 213 38.31 -40.11 6.95
N ARG A 214 39.54 -39.75 7.37
CA ARG A 214 40.76 -40.55 7.53
C ARG A 214 41.79 -39.64 8.23
N GLY A 215 42.59 -40.06 9.21
CA GLY A 215 42.65 -41.33 9.92
C GLY A 215 43.90 -41.40 10.82
N GLN A 216 44.25 -42.61 11.26
CA GLN A 216 45.45 -43.03 12.03
C GLN A 216 45.46 -42.92 13.57
N THR A 217 45.68 -44.10 14.17
CA THR A 217 46.47 -44.40 15.38
C THR A 217 46.23 -43.67 16.71
N GLY A 218 45.70 -44.41 17.68
CA GLY A 218 45.81 -44.10 19.12
C GLY A 218 45.25 -45.24 20.00
N LYS A 219 46.13 -46.00 20.66
CA LYS A 219 45.72 -46.99 21.68
C LYS A 219 45.57 -46.32 23.04
N THR A 220 44.46 -46.56 23.73
CA THR A 220 44.42 -47.01 25.14
C THR A 220 42.99 -47.45 25.49
N ALA A 221 42.84 -48.21 26.58
CA ALA A 221 41.55 -48.73 27.04
C ALA A 221 41.12 -48.08 28.36
N SER A 222 39.81 -47.96 28.56
CA SER A 222 39.17 -48.31 29.85
C SER A 222 37.63 -48.28 29.79
N SER A 223 37.03 -49.19 30.55
CA SER A 223 35.66 -49.10 31.11
C SER A 223 35.79 -48.54 32.55
N PRO A 224 34.74 -48.14 33.30
CA PRO A 224 33.32 -48.38 33.07
C PRO A 224 32.42 -47.12 33.22
N GLY A 225 31.10 -47.31 33.28
CA GLY A 225 30.11 -46.23 33.38
C GLY A 225 29.86 -45.70 34.80
N GLY A 226 29.04 -44.65 34.88
CA GLY A 226 28.57 -44.06 36.14
C GLY A 226 27.32 -43.21 35.95
N THR A 227 26.21 -43.61 36.56
CA THR A 227 25.00 -42.79 36.71
C THR A 227 25.20 -41.69 37.76
N THR A 228 24.67 -40.48 37.55
CA THR A 228 24.06 -39.69 38.66
C THR A 228 23.26 -38.45 38.21
N THR A 229 22.19 -38.18 38.97
CA THR A 229 21.54 -36.88 39.28
C THR A 229 21.28 -35.82 38.20
N ALA A 230 20.00 -35.48 38.03
CA ALA A 230 19.56 -34.22 37.42
C ALA A 230 19.58 -33.04 38.42
N THR A 231 19.75 -31.81 37.92
CA THR A 231 19.33 -30.57 38.61
C THR A 231 18.66 -29.61 37.61
N PRO A 232 17.54 -28.94 37.97
CA PRO A 232 16.81 -28.08 37.03
C PRO A 232 17.33 -26.62 37.06
N ARG A 233 17.73 -26.07 35.90
CA ARG A 233 18.14 -24.66 35.79
C ARG A 233 16.93 -23.72 35.62
N ALA A 234 16.89 -22.65 36.40
CA ALA A 234 15.67 -21.87 36.63
C ALA A 234 15.19 -21.02 35.42
N ARG A 235 13.86 -20.95 35.22
CA ARG A 235 13.21 -20.02 34.29
C ARG A 235 13.33 -18.58 34.78
N ARG A 236 13.89 -17.68 33.97
CA ARG A 236 13.93 -16.23 34.25
C ARG A 236 12.53 -15.63 34.11
N ARG A 237 12.10 -14.81 35.08
CA ARG A 237 10.89 -13.97 34.98
C ARG A 237 11.22 -12.64 34.29
N PRO A 238 10.29 -12.04 33.51
CA PRO A 238 10.45 -10.66 33.02
C PRO A 238 10.40 -9.65 34.20
N ARG A 239 11.23 -8.61 34.13
CA ARG A 239 11.22 -7.49 35.09
C ARG A 239 10.06 -6.53 34.79
N GLY A 240 9.35 -6.09 35.83
CA GLY A 240 8.35 -5.02 35.72
C GLY A 240 8.96 -3.62 35.82
N LYS A 241 8.24 -2.58 35.35
CA LYS A 241 8.56 -1.16 35.56
C LYS A 241 7.57 -0.51 36.55
N ARG A 242 8.10 0.22 37.54
CA ARG A 242 7.41 1.12 38.51
C ARG A 242 8.46 2.09 39.09
N PHE A 243 8.18 3.35 39.45
CA PHE A 243 7.01 4.20 39.15
C PHE A 243 7.31 5.14 37.95
N ALA A 244 7.43 6.49 37.97
CA ALA A 244 7.24 7.60 38.92
C ALA A 244 7.02 8.91 38.08
N ALA A 245 6.45 10.06 38.47
CA ALA A 245 6.17 10.73 39.76
C ALA A 245 7.41 11.42 40.42
N THR A 246 7.42 12.70 40.82
CA THR A 246 6.42 13.82 40.77
C THR A 246 7.14 15.19 40.93
N MET A 247 6.37 16.31 40.93
CA MET A 247 6.77 17.70 41.29
C MET A 247 7.47 18.56 40.22
N ALA A 248 7.35 19.90 40.19
CA ALA A 248 6.27 20.82 40.65
C ALA A 248 6.51 22.26 40.12
N GLY A 249 5.43 23.04 39.95
CA GLY A 249 5.46 24.51 39.73
C GLY A 249 5.51 24.95 38.25
N GLY A 250 4.78 25.99 37.82
CA GLY A 250 3.73 26.71 38.54
C GLY A 250 3.40 28.09 37.95
N THR A 251 2.23 28.23 37.31
CA THR A 251 1.58 29.51 36.97
C THR A 251 0.08 29.29 36.77
N GLU A 252 -0.74 30.25 37.18
CA GLU A 252 -2.21 30.14 37.20
C GLU A 252 -2.89 30.92 36.05
N SER A 253 -4.23 30.84 35.97
CA SER A 253 -5.13 31.47 34.98
C SER A 253 -4.93 30.95 33.54
N ASN A 254 -5.88 30.20 32.96
CA ASN A 254 -7.22 30.70 32.65
C ASN A 254 -8.23 29.53 32.49
N LEU A 255 -9.48 29.71 32.89
CA LEU A 255 -10.54 28.70 32.80
C LEU A 255 -11.74 29.21 31.99
N SER A 256 -11.93 28.69 30.76
CA SER A 256 -13.27 28.61 30.17
C SER A 256 -13.41 27.52 29.10
N ALA A 257 -14.41 26.67 29.33
CA ALA A 257 -15.05 25.67 28.49
C ALA A 257 -14.61 25.45 27.01
N VAL A 258 -14.05 24.26 26.74
CA VAL A 258 -14.63 23.33 25.74
C VAL A 258 -14.62 21.92 26.36
N ASN A 259 -15.80 21.38 26.70
CA ASN A 259 -15.92 20.10 27.40
C ASN A 259 -16.18 18.94 26.42
N ALA A 260 -15.13 18.45 25.77
CA ALA A 260 -15.21 17.33 24.84
C ALA A 260 -15.10 15.99 25.59
N ALA A 261 -16.24 15.42 25.97
CA ALA A 261 -16.29 14.14 26.69
C ALA A 261 -15.66 13.00 25.87
N ALA A 262 -14.62 12.38 26.40
CA ALA A 262 -14.05 11.16 25.82
C ALA A 262 -15.11 10.03 25.83
N PRO A 263 -15.20 9.20 24.77
CA PRO A 263 -16.15 8.10 24.74
C PRO A 263 -15.85 7.11 25.88
N PRO A 264 -16.88 6.54 26.54
CA PRO A 264 -16.68 5.62 27.65
C PRO A 264 -15.88 4.38 27.21
N PRO A 265 -15.00 3.85 28.07
CA PRO A 265 -14.16 2.70 27.71
C PRO A 265 -15.01 1.47 27.43
N ALA A 266 -14.81 0.84 26.27
CA ALA A 266 -15.63 -0.27 25.79
C ALA A 266 -15.77 -1.41 26.81
N GLU A 267 -17.02 -1.75 27.12
CA GLU A 267 -17.43 -2.68 28.18
C GLU A 267 -16.77 -4.07 28.04
N ASP A 268 -16.65 -4.57 26.79
CA ASP A 268 -16.03 -5.86 26.46
C ASP A 268 -14.53 -5.98 26.79
N ARG A 269 -13.86 -4.90 27.24
CA ARG A 269 -12.41 -4.89 27.52
C ARG A 269 -11.99 -5.95 28.54
N TRP A 270 -12.87 -6.28 29.49
CA TRP A 270 -12.63 -7.25 30.57
C TRP A 270 -12.91 -8.71 30.17
N ILE A 271 -13.62 -8.94 29.05
CA ILE A 271 -14.00 -10.30 28.61
C ILE A 271 -12.78 -11.00 27.98
N PRO A 272 -12.46 -12.27 28.35
CA PRO A 272 -11.40 -13.05 27.72
C PRO A 272 -11.58 -13.17 26.20
N LYS A 273 -10.49 -13.10 25.41
CA LYS A 273 -10.56 -13.05 23.93
C LYS A 273 -11.40 -14.18 23.28
N ARG A 274 -11.52 -15.35 23.90
CA ARG A 274 -12.31 -16.51 23.42
C ARG A 274 -13.81 -16.42 23.74
N GLN A 275 -14.23 -15.50 24.60
CA GLN A 275 -15.62 -15.29 25.04
C GLN A 275 -16.20 -13.97 24.54
N ARG A 276 -15.43 -13.18 23.77
CA ARG A 276 -15.94 -11.96 23.13
C ARG A 276 -16.90 -12.35 22.01
N PRO A 277 -18.03 -11.65 21.84
CA PRO A 277 -18.89 -11.84 20.67
C PRO A 277 -18.05 -11.63 19.39
N SER A 278 -18.27 -12.45 18.36
CA SER A 278 -17.54 -12.26 17.11
C SER A 278 -17.96 -10.95 16.44
N MET A 279 -17.15 -10.44 15.52
CA MET A 279 -17.50 -9.22 14.77
C MET A 279 -18.86 -9.35 14.06
N ARG A 280 -19.25 -10.57 13.67
CA ARG A 280 -20.55 -10.91 13.09
C ARG A 280 -21.70 -10.78 14.09
N ASP A 281 -21.50 -11.20 15.34
CA ASP A 281 -22.52 -11.15 16.40
C ASP A 281 -22.74 -9.71 16.88
N ALA A 282 -21.66 -8.92 17.00
CA ALA A 282 -21.74 -7.49 17.26
C ALA A 282 -22.54 -6.73 16.17
N LEU A 283 -22.32 -7.09 14.89
CA LEU A 283 -23.08 -6.57 13.75
C LEU A 283 -24.57 -6.96 13.79
N LEU A 284 -24.88 -8.19 14.20
CA LEU A 284 -26.27 -8.65 14.39
C LEU A 284 -26.96 -7.87 15.53
N GLN A 285 -26.34 -7.76 16.70
CA GLN A 285 -26.90 -6.97 17.82
C GLN A 285 -27.08 -5.49 17.46
N ALA A 286 -26.15 -4.89 16.71
CA ALA A 286 -26.30 -3.51 16.24
C ALA A 286 -27.51 -3.35 15.30
N LYS A 287 -27.70 -4.29 14.37
CA LYS A 287 -28.83 -4.32 13.43
C LYS A 287 -30.18 -4.56 14.14
N GLU A 288 -30.18 -5.32 15.22
CA GLU A 288 -31.34 -5.56 16.07
C GLU A 288 -31.70 -4.33 16.94
N LYS A 289 -30.71 -3.70 17.59
CA LYS A 289 -30.89 -2.42 18.31
C LYS A 289 -31.42 -1.31 17.39
N GLN A 290 -31.02 -1.28 16.12
CA GLN A 290 -31.61 -0.36 15.12
C GLN A 290 -33.06 -0.70 14.75
N ARG A 291 -33.46 -1.98 14.74
CA ARG A 291 -34.86 -2.40 14.50
C ARG A 291 -35.78 -2.01 15.65
N GLY A 292 -35.35 -2.20 16.90
CA GLY A 292 -36.09 -1.76 18.09
C GLY A 292 -36.41 -0.27 18.04
N ARG A 293 -35.38 0.59 17.94
CA ARG A 293 -35.53 2.06 17.89
C ARG A 293 -36.46 2.57 16.78
N LYS A 294 -36.58 1.84 15.66
CA LYS A 294 -37.56 2.18 14.60
C LYS A 294 -39.00 1.84 14.99
N ARG A 295 -39.23 0.73 15.69
CA ARG A 295 -40.55 0.35 16.20
C ARG A 295 -41.04 1.33 17.27
N ASP A 296 -40.17 1.69 18.20
CA ASP A 296 -40.49 2.62 19.29
C ASP A 296 -40.89 4.00 18.74
N LYS A 297 -40.15 4.52 17.75
CA LYS A 297 -40.46 5.81 17.11
C LYS A 297 -41.79 5.79 16.33
N VAL A 298 -42.18 4.66 15.75
CA VAL A 298 -43.49 4.51 15.09
C VAL A 298 -44.63 4.43 16.10
N MET A 299 -44.47 3.70 17.20
CA MET A 299 -45.45 3.65 18.30
C MET A 299 -45.65 5.03 18.93
N ALA A 300 -44.56 5.77 19.20
CA ALA A 300 -44.63 7.12 19.75
C ALA A 300 -45.31 8.13 18.81
N ALA A 301 -45.12 8.00 17.49
CA ALA A 301 -45.80 8.83 16.51
C ALA A 301 -47.31 8.54 16.41
N ALA A 302 -47.72 7.28 16.55
CA ALA A 302 -49.13 6.89 16.51
C ALA A 302 -49.94 7.39 17.73
N ALA A 303 -49.29 7.60 18.87
CA ALA A 303 -49.93 8.08 20.10
C ALA A 303 -50.17 9.60 20.16
N ALA A 304 -49.65 10.37 19.20
CA ALA A 304 -49.57 11.83 19.29
C ALA A 304 -50.65 12.61 18.50
N THR A 305 -51.66 11.93 17.94
CA THR A 305 -52.55 12.52 16.91
C THR A 305 -54.05 12.29 17.17
N GLN A 306 -54.51 12.52 18.41
CA GLN A 306 -55.94 12.68 18.73
C GLN A 306 -56.15 13.81 19.74
N GLY A 307 -56.78 14.92 19.31
CA GLY A 307 -57.20 16.01 20.20
C GLY A 307 -57.43 17.36 19.50
N SER A 308 -58.64 17.90 19.65
CA SER A 308 -59.11 19.20 19.11
C SER A 308 -59.24 19.29 17.57
N ALA A 309 -60.18 20.07 16.99
CA ALA A 309 -61.12 21.04 17.57
C ALA A 309 -62.55 20.91 16.98
N ALA A 310 -63.49 21.73 17.46
CA ALA A 310 -64.89 21.81 17.02
C ALA A 310 -65.38 23.28 17.02
N ALA A 311 -66.64 23.51 16.60
CA ALA A 311 -67.34 24.78 16.33
C ALA A 311 -67.03 25.40 14.93
N VAL A 312 -67.98 25.62 14.00
CA VAL A 312 -69.34 26.25 14.00
C VAL A 312 -69.26 27.77 13.81
N GLU A 313 -69.90 28.44 12.83
CA GLU A 313 -70.43 28.15 11.44
C GLU A 313 -70.65 29.57 10.79
N GLU A 314 -71.13 29.88 9.57
CA GLU A 314 -71.74 29.27 8.35
C GLU A 314 -71.33 30.19 7.14
N GLU A 315 -71.63 30.03 5.85
CA GLU A 315 -72.38 29.01 5.07
C GLU A 315 -71.46 28.40 3.96
N ALA A 316 -71.53 28.56 2.62
CA ALA A 316 -72.45 29.24 1.68
C ALA A 316 -72.59 28.45 0.35
N ALA A 317 -73.81 28.26 -0.14
CA ALA A 317 -74.12 27.48 -1.35
C ALA A 317 -73.72 28.20 -2.67
N THR A 318 -73.21 27.51 -3.69
CA THR A 318 -74.04 26.64 -4.55
C THR A 318 -73.24 25.51 -5.23
N GLN A 319 -73.97 24.43 -5.54
CA GLN A 319 -73.53 23.16 -6.15
C GLN A 319 -73.10 23.31 -7.64
N LYS A 320 -72.47 22.36 -8.36
CA LYS A 320 -72.23 20.91 -8.09
C LYS A 320 -71.09 20.32 -8.98
N SER A 321 -70.35 19.35 -8.44
CA SER A 321 -69.75 18.16 -9.09
C SER A 321 -69.00 18.23 -10.45
N GLY A 322 -67.77 17.68 -10.49
CA GLY A 322 -67.39 16.82 -11.63
C GLY A 322 -65.91 16.58 -11.99
N GLN A 323 -65.19 15.70 -11.25
CA GLN A 323 -64.05 14.89 -11.76
C GLN A 323 -62.75 15.62 -12.22
N LYS A 324 -61.55 15.01 -12.34
CA LYS A 324 -60.94 13.81 -11.70
C LYS A 324 -59.43 13.68 -12.04
N ALA A 325 -58.59 13.59 -10.99
CA ALA A 325 -57.24 12.99 -10.95
C ALA A 325 -56.08 13.54 -11.82
N GLY A 326 -54.85 13.17 -11.42
CA GLY A 326 -53.58 13.43 -12.13
C GLY A 326 -52.75 14.57 -11.53
N GLY A 327 -51.41 14.48 -11.47
CA GLY A 327 -50.53 13.36 -11.80
C GLY A 327 -49.09 13.80 -12.12
N GLY A 328 -48.09 13.06 -11.62
CA GLY A 328 -46.64 13.32 -11.69
C GLY A 328 -46.06 14.16 -12.84
N GLY A 329 -45.37 15.25 -12.49
CA GLY A 329 -44.55 16.05 -13.41
C GLY A 329 -43.06 15.70 -13.35
N GLY A 330 -42.60 14.76 -14.19
CA GLY A 330 -41.19 14.39 -14.31
C GLY A 330 -40.48 15.16 -15.43
N GLY A 331 -39.58 16.09 -15.09
CA GLY A 331 -38.76 16.81 -16.07
C GLY A 331 -37.61 15.95 -16.61
N SER A 332 -37.44 15.87 -17.93
CA SER A 332 -36.35 15.11 -18.56
C SER A 332 -35.90 15.73 -19.90
N LYS A 333 -34.66 15.39 -20.30
CA LYS A 333 -33.98 15.71 -21.57
C LYS A 333 -33.82 17.19 -21.95
N ALA A 334 -32.56 17.59 -22.10
CA ALA A 334 -32.05 18.05 -23.38
C ALA A 334 -30.65 17.44 -23.60
N GLY A 335 -30.25 17.18 -24.85
CA GLY A 335 -28.94 16.61 -25.14
C GLY A 335 -28.51 16.85 -26.59
N SER A 336 -27.28 17.33 -26.74
CA SER A 336 -26.56 17.54 -28.00
C SER A 336 -25.06 17.70 -27.69
N GLY A 337 -24.13 17.32 -28.57
CA GLY A 337 -24.28 16.56 -29.82
C GLY A 337 -23.03 16.66 -30.70
N SER A 338 -22.70 15.58 -31.42
CA SER A 338 -21.80 15.48 -32.59
C SER A 338 -20.48 16.28 -32.62
N GLY A 339 -19.34 15.57 -32.69
CA GLY A 339 -18.00 16.18 -32.83
C GLY A 339 -16.94 15.37 -33.61
N ASN A 340 -17.32 14.35 -34.37
CA ASN A 340 -16.36 13.49 -35.07
C ASN A 340 -15.91 14.10 -36.42
N LYS A 341 -14.61 14.34 -36.61
CA LYS A 341 -14.07 14.90 -37.86
C LYS A 341 -12.76 14.24 -38.31
N LYS A 342 -12.89 13.21 -39.15
CA LYS A 342 -11.78 12.65 -39.95
C LYS A 342 -11.08 13.78 -40.72
N LYS A 343 -9.74 13.80 -40.72
CA LYS A 343 -8.95 14.52 -41.73
C LYS A 343 -8.17 13.48 -42.55
N LYS A 344 -8.50 13.36 -43.83
CA LYS A 344 -7.86 12.44 -44.78
C LYS A 344 -7.14 13.26 -45.85
N GLY A 345 -5.89 12.93 -46.12
CA GLY A 345 -5.04 13.58 -47.12
C GLY A 345 -3.57 13.29 -46.81
N GLY A 346 -2.68 13.21 -47.80
CA GLY A 346 -2.91 13.30 -49.25
C GLY A 346 -1.58 13.29 -49.98
N ARG A 347 -1.49 12.54 -51.09
CA ARG A 347 -0.24 12.38 -51.87
C ARG A 347 0.31 13.72 -52.35
N LYS A 348 1.62 13.87 -52.30
CA LYS A 348 2.39 13.87 -53.55
C LYS A 348 3.29 12.64 -53.55
#